data_AF-A0A1G5DQQ5-F1
#
_entry.id   AF-A0A1G5DQQ5-F1
#
_cell.length_a   1.000
_cell.length_b   1.000
_cell.length_c   1.000
_cell.angle_alpha   90.00
_cell.angle_beta   90.00
_cell.angle_gamma   90.00
#
_symmetry.space_group_name_H-M   'P 1'
#
loop_
_entity.id
_entity.type
_entity.pdbx_description
1 polymer ?
#
loop_
_entity_poly.entity_id
_entity_poly.type
_entity_poly.pdbx_seq_one_letter_code
_entity_poly.pdbx_strand_id
1 'polypeptide(L)'
;MALFRQLWTCSLYGLCLAELIFSDGDARVESGIIYLIIVVLLLRSASREYSDSLSLMIVIVSIFLFAFPSAAITFLLRIDVLPALFAFVLFSDLLLLSRRLLEVPRNNPRIPISRSSHRNDFHLLITLLTWCAIGGVVFDAAGFFGLLLFLAPYGASLVLLDRLVAQHPSKRYAAFLVALFLIVVFLYTQFQWGGFGRLVIGGFVLAPVLVANARIDLGIRPIYFIIFAPLALYVAQKSRYGAVEGISEMFIGSAGHHLQVTHDVLQRDIEWISDGLGTFISQYLLLFLNWVPRELWPEKPIGVGLWSVDTMYGRERMGDEYSQSIGFLGEQYFYLGDLFWVGLFVVLVTLACLRTAVSRASYGSVAPVVIFDVNLSSFFWGGCASFGSRFWFMVVPALFICWLFHRRSLAAST
;
A
#
# COMPACT_ATOMS: atom_id res chain seq x y z
N MET A 1 16.27 -16.28 -17.48
CA MET A 1 15.70 -15.59 -16.29
C MET A 1 14.54 -16.33 -15.63
N ALA A 2 13.59 -16.93 -16.36
CA ALA A 2 12.47 -17.67 -15.77
C ALA A 2 12.89 -18.81 -14.83
N LEU A 3 13.87 -19.62 -15.23
CA LEU A 3 14.43 -20.70 -14.40
C LEU A 3 14.98 -20.18 -13.06
N PHE A 4 15.79 -19.10 -13.08
CA PHE A 4 16.30 -18.48 -11.86
C PHE A 4 15.18 -18.01 -10.92
N ARG A 5 14.09 -17.42 -11.46
CA ARG A 5 12.93 -17.03 -10.65
C ARG A 5 12.24 -18.21 -9.98
N GLN A 6 12.13 -19.34 -10.67
CA GLN A 6 11.58 -20.57 -10.11
C GLN A 6 12.48 -21.13 -9.03
N LEU A 7 13.80 -21.21 -9.29
CA LEU A 7 14.79 -21.63 -8.31
C LEU A 7 14.70 -20.77 -7.03
N TRP A 8 14.71 -19.44 -7.15
CA TRP A 8 14.60 -18.56 -5.98
C TRP A 8 13.28 -18.71 -5.23
N THR A 9 12.18 -18.93 -5.95
CA THR A 9 10.88 -19.22 -5.32
C THR A 9 10.93 -20.54 -4.55
N CYS A 10 11.39 -21.63 -5.18
CA CYS A 10 11.49 -22.94 -4.52
C CYS A 10 12.42 -22.90 -3.31
N SER A 11 13.58 -22.24 -3.42
CA SER A 11 14.50 -22.04 -2.30
C SER A 11 13.85 -21.25 -1.17
N LEU A 12 13.14 -20.17 -1.48
CA LEU A 12 12.47 -19.36 -0.45
C LEU A 12 11.42 -20.16 0.32
N TYR A 13 10.51 -20.84 -0.38
CA TYR A 13 9.48 -21.65 0.27
C TYR A 13 10.08 -22.85 1.01
N GLY A 14 11.07 -23.53 0.42
CA GLY A 14 11.74 -24.66 1.04
C GLY A 14 12.45 -24.28 2.34
N LEU A 15 13.22 -23.17 2.34
CA LEU A 15 13.88 -22.66 3.53
C LEU A 15 12.86 -22.25 4.61
N CYS A 16 11.86 -21.45 4.26
CA CYS A 16 10.84 -21.02 5.22
C CYS A 16 10.09 -22.20 5.83
N LEU A 17 9.65 -23.17 5.02
CA LEU A 17 8.91 -24.33 5.52
C LEU A 17 9.77 -25.24 6.37
N ALA A 18 11.01 -25.51 5.96
CA ALA A 18 11.94 -26.32 6.76
C ALA A 18 12.15 -25.70 8.14
N GLU A 19 12.44 -24.40 8.21
CA GLU A 19 12.67 -23.71 9.48
C GLU A 19 11.42 -23.57 10.34
N LEU A 20 10.24 -23.42 9.74
CA LEU A 20 8.98 -23.37 10.50
C LEU A 20 8.56 -24.75 11.04
N ILE A 21 8.99 -25.85 10.41
CA ILE A 21 8.62 -27.22 10.82
C ILE A 21 9.66 -27.80 11.80
N PHE A 22 10.95 -27.58 11.56
CA PHE A 22 12.03 -28.31 12.25
C PHE A 22 12.77 -27.50 13.32
N SER A 23 12.58 -26.19 13.36
CA SER A 23 13.24 -25.30 14.33
C SER A 23 12.20 -24.66 15.25
N ASP A 24 12.56 -24.36 16.49
CA ASP A 24 11.76 -23.48 17.35
C ASP A 24 12.14 -22.00 17.09
N GLY A 25 11.47 -21.07 17.79
CA GLY A 25 11.71 -19.63 17.60
C GLY A 25 13.13 -19.22 17.94
N ASP A 26 13.68 -19.72 19.04
CA ASP A 26 15.01 -19.35 19.53
C ASP A 26 16.12 -19.86 18.59
N ALA A 27 16.02 -21.12 18.15
CA ALA A 27 16.96 -21.71 17.19
C ALA A 27 16.95 -20.96 15.84
N ARG A 28 15.79 -20.46 15.38
CA ARG A 28 15.71 -19.64 14.16
C ARG A 28 16.42 -18.30 14.30
N VAL A 29 16.32 -17.66 15.47
CA VAL A 29 16.99 -16.39 15.75
C VAL A 29 18.51 -16.58 15.85
N GLU A 30 18.97 -17.67 16.49
CA GLU A 30 20.39 -17.96 16.67
C GLU A 30 21.11 -18.40 15.40
N SER A 31 20.46 -19.23 14.57
CA SER A 31 21.06 -19.78 13.34
C SER A 31 21.36 -18.73 12.27
N GLY A 32 20.72 -17.55 12.34
CA GLY A 32 20.84 -16.51 11.32
C GLY A 32 20.22 -16.87 9.96
N ILE A 33 19.45 -17.96 9.88
CA ILE A 33 18.83 -18.43 8.64
C ILE A 33 17.91 -17.38 7.99
N ILE A 34 17.31 -16.50 8.81
CA ILE A 34 16.45 -15.42 8.33
C ILE A 34 17.19 -14.48 7.37
N TYR A 35 18.48 -14.24 7.56
CA TYR A 35 19.26 -13.37 6.67
C TYR A 35 19.43 -14.01 5.29
N LEU A 36 19.62 -15.33 5.24
CA LEU A 36 19.66 -16.07 3.98
C LEU A 36 18.30 -16.00 3.27
N ILE A 37 17.20 -16.21 4.00
CA ILE A 37 15.83 -16.10 3.49
C ILE A 37 15.58 -14.70 2.90
N ILE A 38 16.03 -13.65 3.60
CA ILE A 38 15.91 -12.26 3.13
C ILE A 38 16.75 -12.03 1.87
N VAL A 39 18.00 -12.51 1.82
CA VAL A 39 18.83 -12.43 0.61
C VAL A 39 18.15 -13.11 -0.58
N VAL A 40 17.62 -14.32 -0.39
CA VAL A 40 16.87 -15.05 -1.44
C VAL A 40 15.63 -14.26 -1.86
N LEU A 41 14.88 -13.68 -0.92
CA LEU A 41 13.72 -12.83 -1.21
C LEU A 41 14.12 -11.58 -2.04
N LEU A 42 15.24 -10.93 -1.72
CA LEU A 42 15.74 -9.77 -2.45
C LEU A 42 16.22 -10.16 -3.86
N LEU A 43 16.94 -11.27 -4.02
CA LEU A 43 17.35 -11.80 -5.32
C LEU A 43 16.15 -12.23 -6.18
N ARG A 44 15.14 -12.86 -5.57
CA ARG A 44 13.85 -13.16 -6.20
C ARG A 44 13.17 -11.88 -6.69
N SER A 45 13.17 -10.83 -5.86
CA SER A 45 12.55 -9.54 -6.21
C SER A 45 13.31 -8.81 -7.31
N ALA A 46 14.64 -8.81 -7.27
CA ALA A 46 15.50 -8.21 -8.29
C ALA A 46 15.40 -8.91 -9.65
N SER A 47 15.16 -10.22 -9.67
CA SER A 47 15.05 -11.02 -10.89
C SER A 47 13.65 -11.02 -11.52
N ARG A 48 12.64 -10.45 -10.86
CA ARG A 48 11.29 -10.32 -11.43
C ARG A 48 11.28 -9.25 -12.52
N GLU A 49 10.97 -9.67 -13.74
CA GLU A 49 10.37 -8.76 -14.73
C GLU A 49 9.04 -8.26 -14.18
N TYR A 50 8.80 -6.98 -14.32
CA TYR A 50 7.58 -6.34 -13.88
C TYR A 50 7.03 -5.59 -15.07
N SER A 51 5.73 -5.75 -15.26
CA SER A 51 4.96 -5.12 -16.30
C SER A 51 3.70 -4.46 -15.73
N ASP A 52 3.51 -4.57 -14.42
CA ASP A 52 2.26 -4.26 -13.74
C ASP A 52 2.52 -3.66 -12.35
N SER A 53 1.62 -2.76 -11.95
CA SER A 53 1.71 -2.00 -10.70
C SER A 53 1.65 -2.89 -9.46
N LEU A 54 0.82 -3.94 -9.46
CA LEU A 54 0.70 -4.85 -8.32
C LEU A 54 2.02 -5.56 -8.01
N SER A 55 2.69 -6.06 -9.05
CA SER A 55 3.98 -6.75 -8.90
C SER A 55 5.05 -5.83 -8.33
N LEU A 56 5.11 -4.58 -8.81
CA LEU A 56 6.08 -3.62 -8.31
C LEU A 56 5.75 -3.17 -6.88
N MET A 57 4.46 -2.98 -6.57
CA MET A 57 4.04 -2.58 -5.24
C MET A 57 4.28 -3.67 -4.19
N ILE A 58 4.01 -4.94 -4.53
CA ILE A 58 4.37 -6.06 -3.65
C ILE A 58 5.87 -6.09 -3.37
N VAL A 59 6.72 -5.83 -4.37
CA VAL A 59 8.17 -5.74 -4.17
C VAL A 59 8.54 -4.58 -3.24
N ILE A 60 7.95 -3.39 -3.44
CA ILE A 60 8.19 -2.23 -2.57
C ILE A 60 7.77 -2.58 -1.13
N VAL A 61 6.59 -3.14 -0.90
CA VAL A 61 6.15 -3.60 0.43
C VAL A 61 7.12 -4.64 0.99
N SER A 62 7.48 -5.65 0.19
CA SER A 62 8.41 -6.71 0.58
C SER A 62 9.72 -6.15 1.10
N ILE A 63 10.25 -5.11 0.46
CA ILE A 63 11.54 -4.50 0.83
C ILE A 63 11.38 -3.61 2.06
N PHE A 64 10.46 -2.65 2.01
CA PHE A 64 10.37 -1.56 2.97
C PHE A 64 9.68 -1.96 4.28
N LEU A 65 8.73 -2.89 4.23
CA LEU A 65 7.90 -3.26 5.38
C LEU A 65 8.23 -4.63 5.97
N PHE A 66 8.90 -5.51 5.21
CA PHE A 66 9.21 -6.87 5.64
C PHE A 66 10.71 -7.15 5.65
N ALA A 67 11.41 -7.16 4.51
CA ALA A 67 12.80 -7.63 4.42
C ALA A 67 13.78 -6.86 5.32
N PHE A 68 13.90 -5.54 5.15
CA PHE A 68 14.81 -4.75 5.99
C PHE A 68 14.37 -4.70 7.45
N PRO A 69 13.08 -4.44 7.77
CA PRO A 69 12.56 -4.56 9.13
C PRO A 69 12.81 -5.91 9.79
N SER A 70 12.56 -7.02 9.12
CA SER A 70 12.76 -8.37 9.66
C SER A 70 14.21 -8.63 10.02
N ALA A 71 15.15 -8.25 9.15
CA ALA A 71 16.58 -8.35 9.46
C ALA A 71 16.93 -7.54 10.73
N ALA A 72 16.44 -6.30 10.83
CA ALA A 72 16.75 -5.43 11.96
C ALA A 72 16.12 -5.93 13.27
N ILE A 73 14.87 -6.40 13.24
CA ILE A 73 14.16 -6.92 14.42
C ILE A 73 14.84 -8.19 14.93
N THR A 74 15.15 -9.15 14.06
CA THR A 74 15.83 -10.37 14.50
C THR A 74 17.25 -10.10 14.98
N PHE A 75 17.98 -9.17 14.35
CA PHE A 75 19.33 -8.81 14.79
C PHE A 75 19.35 -8.08 16.14
N LEU A 76 18.54 -7.02 16.28
CA LEU A 76 18.60 -6.09 17.40
C LEU A 76 17.75 -6.54 18.59
N LEU A 77 16.57 -7.10 18.33
CA LEU A 77 15.59 -7.44 19.37
C LEU A 77 15.53 -8.95 19.65
N ARG A 78 16.20 -9.78 18.85
CA ARG A 78 16.16 -11.25 18.97
C ARG A 78 14.74 -11.82 18.88
N ILE A 79 13.87 -11.16 18.12
CA ILE A 79 12.49 -11.61 17.90
C ILE A 79 12.41 -12.43 16.61
N ASP A 80 11.74 -13.58 16.68
CA ASP A 80 11.39 -14.40 15.52
C ASP A 80 10.21 -13.80 14.75
N VAL A 81 10.51 -13.29 13.55
CA VAL A 81 9.55 -12.70 12.62
C VAL A 81 9.36 -13.57 11.37
N LEU A 82 9.96 -14.77 11.33
CA LEU A 82 9.83 -15.66 10.17
C LEU A 82 8.37 -16.02 9.85
N PRO A 83 7.48 -16.33 10.83
CA PRO A 83 6.09 -16.62 10.53
C PRO A 83 5.38 -15.48 9.79
N ALA A 84 5.59 -14.24 10.23
CA ALA A 84 5.00 -13.05 9.60
C ALA A 84 5.55 -12.81 8.18
N LEU A 85 6.88 -12.96 8.00
CA LEU A 85 7.52 -12.85 6.69
C LEU A 85 7.00 -13.92 5.71
N PHE A 86 6.87 -15.16 6.17
CA PHE A 86 6.36 -16.26 5.36
C PHE A 86 4.90 -16.06 4.97
N ALA A 87 4.03 -15.69 5.93
CA ALA A 87 2.63 -15.40 5.65
C ALA A 87 2.47 -14.28 4.62
N PHE A 88 3.28 -13.22 4.70
CA PHE A 88 3.31 -12.16 3.70
C PHE A 88 3.76 -12.66 2.32
N VAL A 89 4.83 -13.45 2.25
CA VAL A 89 5.32 -14.03 0.98
C VAL A 89 4.23 -14.90 0.33
N LEU A 90 3.59 -15.77 1.10
CA LEU A 90 2.50 -16.63 0.63
C LEU A 90 1.31 -15.80 0.15
N PHE A 91 0.81 -14.88 0.98
CA PHE A 91 -0.34 -14.03 0.65
C PHE A 91 -0.08 -13.21 -0.62
N SER A 92 1.10 -12.60 -0.73
CA SER A 92 1.46 -11.76 -1.88
C SER A 92 1.61 -12.57 -3.17
N ASP A 93 2.19 -13.77 -3.11
CA ASP A 93 2.28 -14.65 -4.28
C ASP A 93 0.90 -15.18 -4.70
N LEU A 94 0.00 -15.50 -3.77
CA LEU A 94 -1.38 -15.86 -4.08
C LEU A 94 -2.16 -14.69 -4.71
N LEU A 95 -1.94 -13.46 -4.24
CA LEU A 95 -2.54 -12.26 -4.84
C LEU A 95 -2.01 -12.00 -6.26
N LEU A 96 -0.72 -12.29 -6.52
CA LEU A 96 -0.16 -12.23 -7.86
C LEU A 96 -0.68 -13.33 -8.78
N LEU A 97 -0.94 -14.52 -8.23
CA LEU A 97 -1.51 -15.64 -8.95
C LEU A 97 -2.96 -15.35 -9.33
N SER A 98 -3.77 -14.83 -8.40
CA SER A 98 -5.18 -14.51 -8.64
C SER A 98 -5.35 -13.51 -9.78
N ARG A 99 -4.40 -12.57 -9.95
CA ARG A 99 -4.35 -11.68 -11.12
C ARG A 99 -4.37 -12.47 -12.43
N ARG A 100 -3.53 -13.51 -12.56
CA ARG A 100 -3.41 -14.31 -13.79
C ARG A 100 -4.68 -15.11 -14.05
N LEU A 101 -5.34 -15.58 -13.00
CA LEU A 101 -6.58 -16.35 -13.10
C LEU A 101 -7.80 -15.48 -13.43
N LEU A 102 -7.82 -14.24 -12.91
CA LEU A 102 -8.91 -13.28 -13.09
C LEU A 102 -8.61 -12.26 -14.19
N GLU A 103 -7.60 -12.51 -15.03
CA GLU A 103 -7.18 -11.60 -16.08
C GLU A 103 -8.38 -11.21 -16.95
N VAL A 104 -8.75 -9.93 -16.88
CA VAL A 104 -9.85 -9.39 -17.68
C VAL A 104 -9.39 -9.41 -19.14
N PRO A 105 -10.12 -10.06 -20.06
CA PRO A 105 -9.79 -10.03 -21.47
C PRO A 105 -9.55 -8.59 -21.93
N ARG A 106 -8.51 -8.38 -22.76
CA ARG A 106 -8.14 -7.06 -23.31
C ARG A 106 -9.24 -6.36 -24.11
N ASN A 107 -10.41 -7.00 -24.28
CA ASN A 107 -11.60 -6.49 -24.94
C ASN A 107 -12.38 -5.44 -24.12
N ASN A 108 -11.87 -5.00 -22.97
CA ASN A 108 -12.46 -3.85 -22.29
C ASN A 108 -12.51 -2.64 -23.25
N PRO A 109 -13.67 -1.96 -23.37
CA PRO A 109 -13.78 -0.78 -24.19
C PRO A 109 -12.76 0.25 -23.70
N ARG A 110 -11.76 0.53 -24.53
CA ARG A 110 -10.73 1.53 -24.22
C ARG A 110 -11.35 2.89 -24.44
N ILE A 111 -11.19 3.79 -23.48
CA ILE A 111 -11.53 5.19 -23.70
C ILE A 111 -10.72 5.66 -24.93
N PRO A 112 -11.36 6.06 -26.03
CA PRO A 112 -10.65 6.50 -27.21
C PRO A 112 -9.89 7.78 -26.91
N ILE A 113 -8.69 7.84 -27.46
CA ILE A 113 -7.75 8.92 -27.24
C ILE A 113 -7.84 9.83 -28.47
N SER A 114 -8.60 10.92 -28.36
CA SER A 114 -8.64 11.96 -29.39
C SER A 114 -7.48 12.95 -29.21
N ARG A 115 -6.70 13.18 -30.27
CA ARG A 115 -5.60 14.17 -30.28
C ARG A 115 -6.07 15.60 -30.09
N SER A 116 -7.32 15.93 -30.45
CA SER A 116 -7.85 17.30 -30.30
C SER A 116 -8.09 17.69 -28.85
N SER A 117 -8.18 16.73 -27.91
CA SER A 117 -8.47 16.99 -26.49
C SER A 117 -7.23 17.36 -25.67
N HIS A 118 -6.00 17.19 -26.20
CA HIS A 118 -4.77 17.26 -25.41
C HIS A 118 -4.64 18.57 -24.61
N ARG A 119 -4.90 19.71 -25.24
CA ARG A 119 -4.79 21.02 -24.58
C ARG A 119 -5.79 21.17 -23.43
N ASN A 120 -7.01 20.67 -23.60
CA ASN A 120 -8.05 20.73 -22.57
C ASN A 120 -7.75 19.77 -21.42
N ASP A 121 -7.29 18.56 -21.72
CA ASP A 121 -6.88 17.56 -20.72
C ASP A 121 -5.70 18.11 -19.87
N PHE A 122 -4.73 18.79 -20.51
CA PHE A 122 -3.62 19.43 -19.81
C PHE A 122 -4.05 20.61 -18.95
N HIS A 123 -4.91 21.51 -19.45
CA HIS A 123 -5.43 22.61 -18.65
C HIS A 123 -6.22 22.12 -17.44
N LEU A 124 -7.07 21.11 -17.63
CA LEU A 124 -7.81 20.49 -16.54
C LEU A 124 -6.86 19.84 -15.52
N LEU A 125 -5.78 19.18 -15.97
CA LEU A 125 -4.76 18.65 -15.08
C LEU A 125 -4.17 19.76 -14.21
N ILE A 126 -3.72 20.86 -14.83
CA ILE A 126 -3.14 21.99 -14.09
C ILE A 126 -4.16 22.57 -13.11
N THR A 127 -5.42 22.76 -13.51
CA THR A 127 -6.47 23.25 -12.59
C THR A 127 -6.65 22.33 -11.38
N LEU A 128 -6.72 21.01 -11.58
CA LEU A 128 -6.85 20.06 -10.48
C LEU A 128 -5.61 20.03 -9.58
N LEU A 129 -4.41 20.08 -10.15
CA LEU A 129 -3.15 20.12 -9.40
C LEU A 129 -2.99 21.42 -8.61
N THR A 130 -3.34 22.56 -9.20
CA THR A 130 -3.39 23.84 -8.51
C THR A 130 -4.39 23.78 -7.37
N TRP A 131 -5.58 23.22 -7.58
CA TRP A 131 -6.57 23.01 -6.52
C TRP A 131 -6.02 22.16 -5.37
N CYS A 132 -5.32 21.06 -5.66
CA CYS A 132 -4.67 20.25 -4.63
C CYS A 132 -3.67 21.07 -3.80
N ALA A 133 -2.88 21.93 -4.46
CA ALA A 133 -1.85 22.73 -3.81
C ALA A 133 -2.44 23.85 -2.92
N ILE A 134 -3.48 24.54 -3.37
CA ILE A 134 -4.05 25.71 -2.68
C ILE A 134 -5.28 25.39 -1.83
N GLY A 135 -5.98 24.28 -2.11
CA GLY A 135 -7.29 23.99 -1.54
C GLY A 135 -7.29 23.97 -0.02
N GLY A 136 -6.30 23.32 0.60
CA GLY A 136 -6.20 23.31 2.06
C GLY A 136 -5.67 24.61 2.69
N VAL A 137 -5.22 25.57 1.90
CA VAL A 137 -4.88 26.92 2.39
C VAL A 137 -6.10 27.84 2.33
N VAL A 138 -6.93 27.68 1.29
CA VAL A 138 -8.11 28.52 1.05
C VAL A 138 -9.28 28.12 1.95
N PHE A 139 -9.47 26.83 2.17
CA PHE A 139 -10.51 26.30 3.05
C PHE A 139 -9.84 25.83 4.34
N ASP A 140 -10.40 26.18 5.50
CA ASP A 140 -9.92 25.71 6.80
C ASP A 140 -9.88 24.17 6.80
N ALA A 141 -8.69 23.62 6.57
CA ALA A 141 -8.50 22.24 6.10
C ALA A 141 -8.51 21.20 7.21
N ALA A 142 -9.07 21.54 8.36
CA ALA A 142 -9.22 20.59 9.44
C ALA A 142 -10.22 19.48 9.05
N GLY A 143 -9.84 18.23 9.34
CA GLY A 143 -10.73 17.08 9.24
C GLY A 143 -11.03 16.58 7.82
N PHE A 144 -12.24 16.06 7.63
CA PHE A 144 -12.65 15.32 6.45
C PHE A 144 -12.69 16.17 5.17
N PHE A 145 -13.16 17.41 5.26
CA PHE A 145 -13.27 18.30 4.10
C PHE A 145 -11.88 18.64 3.52
N GLY A 146 -10.87 18.90 4.36
CA GLY A 146 -9.49 19.10 3.89
C GLY A 146 -8.94 17.88 3.13
N LEU A 147 -9.20 16.67 3.62
CA LEU A 147 -8.82 15.44 2.92
C LEU A 147 -9.54 15.29 1.57
N LEU A 148 -10.83 15.59 1.51
CA LEU A 148 -11.60 15.55 0.25
C LEU A 148 -11.07 16.54 -0.79
N LEU A 149 -10.73 17.75 -0.35
CA LEU A 149 -10.23 18.83 -1.20
C LEU A 149 -8.90 18.47 -1.87
N PHE A 150 -8.11 17.57 -1.27
CA PHE A 150 -6.89 17.05 -1.88
C PHE A 150 -7.14 15.73 -2.64
N LEU A 151 -7.67 14.71 -1.97
CA LEU A 151 -7.74 13.34 -2.50
C LEU A 151 -8.61 13.23 -3.75
N ALA A 152 -9.74 13.94 -3.80
CA ALA A 152 -10.63 13.86 -4.95
C ALA A 152 -10.01 14.42 -6.25
N PRO A 153 -9.53 15.67 -6.28
CA PRO A 153 -8.86 16.22 -7.46
C PRO A 153 -7.54 15.51 -7.76
N TYR A 154 -6.82 14.98 -6.75
CA TYR A 154 -5.61 14.21 -6.97
C TYR A 154 -5.90 12.86 -7.65
N GLY A 155 -6.92 12.12 -7.22
CA GLY A 155 -7.36 10.89 -7.88
C GLY A 155 -7.82 11.14 -9.33
N ALA A 156 -8.57 12.21 -9.56
CA ALA A 156 -9.01 12.63 -10.89
C ALA A 156 -7.83 13.02 -11.81
N SER A 157 -6.85 13.75 -11.29
CA SER A 157 -5.69 14.20 -12.05
C SER A 157 -4.80 13.03 -12.48
N LEU A 158 -4.72 11.94 -11.71
CA LEU A 158 -4.00 10.73 -12.12
C LEU A 158 -4.60 10.08 -13.38
N VAL A 159 -5.92 10.15 -13.58
CA VAL A 159 -6.56 9.69 -14.82
C VAL A 159 -6.18 10.58 -16.01
N LEU A 160 -6.03 11.88 -15.79
CA LEU A 160 -5.54 12.80 -16.81
C LEU A 160 -4.08 12.56 -17.14
N LEU A 161 -3.23 12.30 -16.14
CA LEU A 161 -1.85 11.89 -16.32
C LEU A 161 -1.77 10.65 -17.23
N ASP A 162 -2.55 9.62 -16.91
CA ASP A 162 -2.63 8.39 -17.70
C ASP A 162 -2.96 8.68 -19.18
N ARG A 163 -3.96 9.52 -19.43
CA ARG A 163 -4.38 9.93 -20.78
C ARG A 163 -3.33 10.75 -21.51
N LEU A 164 -2.74 11.75 -20.88
CA LEU A 164 -1.76 12.65 -21.49
C LEU A 164 -0.49 11.89 -21.87
N VAL A 165 -0.02 11.00 -21.01
CA VAL A 165 1.14 10.13 -21.30
C VAL A 165 0.83 9.15 -22.43
N ALA A 166 -0.39 8.59 -22.47
CA ALA A 166 -0.81 7.72 -23.56
C ALA A 166 -0.97 8.46 -24.90
N GLN A 167 -1.35 9.75 -24.89
CA GLN A 167 -1.44 10.62 -26.07
C GLN A 167 -0.06 10.97 -26.65
N HIS A 168 0.90 11.26 -25.77
CA HIS A 168 2.25 11.67 -26.15
C HIS A 168 3.29 10.80 -25.45
N PRO A 169 3.61 9.61 -26.02
CA PRO A 169 4.49 8.64 -25.40
C PRO A 169 5.97 9.07 -25.45
N SER A 170 6.33 10.12 -24.70
CA SER A 170 7.68 10.63 -24.53
C SER A 170 8.13 10.52 -23.07
N LYS A 171 9.28 9.90 -22.83
CA LYS A 171 9.87 9.78 -21.48
C LYS A 171 10.07 11.14 -20.81
N ARG A 172 10.52 12.14 -21.58
CA ARG A 172 10.74 13.51 -21.06
C ARG A 172 9.42 14.18 -20.66
N TYR A 173 8.38 13.99 -21.46
CA TYR A 173 7.06 14.56 -21.17
C TYR A 173 6.42 13.87 -19.95
N ALA A 174 6.48 12.54 -19.87
CA ALA A 174 6.02 11.79 -18.71
C ALA A 174 6.77 12.19 -17.42
N ALA A 175 8.10 12.33 -17.50
CA ALA A 175 8.90 12.79 -16.37
C ALA A 175 8.53 14.21 -15.93
N PHE A 176 8.29 15.13 -16.88
CA PHE A 176 7.81 16.48 -16.59
C PHE A 176 6.46 16.45 -15.86
N LEU A 177 5.48 15.68 -16.37
CA LEU A 177 4.18 15.58 -15.72
C LEU A 177 4.30 14.98 -14.31
N VAL A 178 5.09 13.91 -14.14
CA VAL A 178 5.35 13.32 -12.81
C VAL A 178 5.99 14.37 -11.87
N ALA A 179 6.94 15.17 -12.35
CA ALA A 179 7.55 16.23 -11.54
C ALA A 179 6.52 17.25 -11.04
N LEU A 180 5.50 17.60 -11.83
CA LEU A 180 4.40 18.46 -11.37
C LEU A 180 3.63 17.84 -10.20
N PHE A 181 3.33 16.55 -10.25
CA PHE A 181 2.70 15.84 -9.13
C PHE A 181 3.59 15.85 -7.89
N LEU A 182 4.90 15.63 -8.04
CA LEU A 182 5.84 15.63 -6.92
C LEU A 182 5.94 17.02 -6.26
N ILE A 183 5.91 18.09 -7.05
CA ILE A 183 5.84 19.47 -6.53
C ILE A 183 4.56 19.67 -5.72
N VAL A 184 3.40 19.23 -6.22
CA VAL A 184 2.12 19.34 -5.49
C VAL A 184 2.14 18.54 -4.19
N VAL A 185 2.69 17.31 -4.20
CA VAL A 185 2.84 16.50 -2.98
C VAL A 185 3.78 17.18 -2.00
N PHE A 186 4.88 17.76 -2.47
CA PHE A 186 5.79 18.54 -1.62
C PHE A 186 5.06 19.73 -0.98
N LEU A 187 4.34 20.55 -1.76
CA LEU A 187 3.56 21.67 -1.23
C LEU A 187 2.52 21.19 -0.21
N TYR A 188 1.79 20.12 -0.50
CA TYR A 188 0.85 19.50 0.43
C TYR A 188 1.54 19.12 1.76
N THR A 189 2.71 18.48 1.69
CA THR A 189 3.45 18.08 2.90
C THR A 189 3.94 19.26 3.74
N GLN A 190 4.21 20.42 3.12
CA GLN A 190 4.70 21.60 3.84
C GLN A 190 3.58 22.44 4.44
N PHE A 191 2.44 22.55 3.77
CA PHE A 191 1.40 23.53 4.13
C PHE A 191 0.12 22.91 4.71
N GLN A 192 -0.16 21.63 4.42
CA GLN A 192 -1.45 21.01 4.77
C GLN A 192 -1.31 19.74 5.60
N TRP A 193 -0.11 19.15 5.67
CA TRP A 193 0.10 17.87 6.32
C TRP A 193 0.53 18.01 7.79
N GLY A 194 -0.29 17.50 8.71
CA GLY A 194 -0.01 17.52 10.15
C GLY A 194 0.98 16.47 10.66
N GLY A 195 1.84 15.88 9.81
CA GLY A 195 2.89 14.95 10.22
C GLY A 195 2.51 13.46 10.36
N PHE A 196 1.23 13.09 10.19
CA PHE A 196 0.76 11.71 10.30
C PHE A 196 0.65 10.97 8.97
N GLY A 197 1.14 9.73 8.90
CA GLY A 197 0.91 8.83 7.76
C GLY A 197 1.94 8.96 6.63
N ARG A 198 3.23 8.70 6.90
CA ARG A 198 4.29 8.68 5.88
C ARG A 198 4.07 7.67 4.74
N LEU A 199 3.37 6.56 5.02
CA LEU A 199 2.92 5.62 3.97
C LEU A 199 1.94 6.31 3.01
N VAL A 200 1.20 7.29 3.52
CA VAL A 200 0.31 8.12 2.71
C VAL A 200 1.11 8.99 1.75
N ILE A 201 2.07 9.74 2.26
CA ILE A 201 2.93 10.53 1.39
C ILE A 201 3.68 9.65 0.38
N GLY A 202 4.19 8.50 0.82
CA GLY A 202 4.79 7.50 -0.07
C GLY A 202 3.83 7.04 -1.18
N GLY A 203 2.56 6.80 -0.84
CA GLY A 203 1.53 6.47 -1.81
C GLY A 203 1.25 7.59 -2.82
N PHE A 204 1.18 8.85 -2.37
CA PHE A 204 1.05 10.00 -3.28
C PHE A 204 2.26 10.15 -4.20
N VAL A 205 3.47 9.88 -3.73
CA VAL A 205 4.67 9.90 -4.59
C VAL A 205 4.66 8.75 -5.59
N LEU A 206 4.31 7.53 -5.15
CA LEU A 206 4.35 6.33 -5.98
C LEU A 206 3.26 6.29 -7.05
N ALA A 207 2.05 6.74 -6.75
CA ALA A 207 0.92 6.67 -7.69
C ALA A 207 1.20 7.31 -9.07
N PRO A 208 1.60 8.60 -9.20
CA PRO A 208 1.87 9.20 -10.51
C PRO A 208 3.06 8.55 -11.22
N VAL A 209 4.08 8.15 -10.46
CA VAL A 209 5.26 7.45 -10.98
C VAL A 209 4.87 6.11 -11.61
N LEU A 210 4.03 5.33 -10.92
CA LEU A 210 3.54 4.04 -11.40
C LEU A 210 2.56 4.16 -12.57
N VAL A 211 1.68 5.18 -12.55
CA VAL A 211 0.77 5.47 -13.68
C VAL A 211 1.57 5.79 -14.95
N ALA A 212 2.55 6.69 -14.85
CA ALA A 212 3.41 7.03 -15.99
C ALA A 212 4.22 5.80 -16.46
N ASN A 213 4.79 5.04 -15.53
CA ASN A 213 5.58 3.84 -15.83
C ASN A 213 4.75 2.73 -16.50
N ALA A 214 3.45 2.64 -16.20
CA ALA A 214 2.55 1.68 -16.83
C ALA A 214 2.27 1.99 -18.32
N ARG A 215 2.48 3.24 -18.76
CA ARG A 215 2.31 3.66 -20.16
C ARG A 215 3.63 3.74 -20.92
N ILE A 216 4.69 4.18 -20.26
CA ILE A 216 6.03 4.29 -20.83
C ILE A 216 7.00 3.74 -19.81
N ASP A 217 7.89 2.83 -20.23
CA ASP A 217 8.95 2.34 -19.36
C ASP A 217 9.91 3.48 -18.96
N LEU A 218 9.71 4.02 -17.75
CA LEU A 218 10.58 5.03 -17.13
C LEU A 218 11.89 4.43 -16.61
N GLY A 219 12.08 3.12 -16.79
CA GLY A 219 13.28 2.43 -16.37
C GLY A 219 13.33 2.15 -14.87
N ILE A 220 12.29 2.48 -14.10
CA ILE A 220 12.16 2.05 -12.69
C ILE A 220 12.37 0.54 -12.66
N ARG A 221 13.17 -0.01 -11.72
CA ARG A 221 13.57 -1.43 -11.47
C ARG A 221 13.47 -1.78 -9.97
N PRO A 222 13.04 -3.00 -9.54
CA PRO A 222 13.12 -3.48 -8.15
C PRO A 222 14.46 -3.21 -7.48
N ILE A 223 15.54 -3.42 -8.23
CA ILE A 223 16.91 -3.23 -7.73
C ILE A 223 17.14 -1.82 -7.21
N TYR A 224 16.49 -0.80 -7.78
CA TYR A 224 16.59 0.57 -7.28
C TYR A 224 15.92 0.72 -5.93
N PHE A 225 14.77 0.08 -5.69
CA PHE A 225 14.14 0.10 -4.38
C PHE A 225 14.99 -0.63 -3.33
N ILE A 226 15.67 -1.72 -3.70
CA ILE A 226 16.59 -2.42 -2.80
C ILE A 226 17.75 -1.50 -2.40
N ILE A 227 18.37 -0.84 -3.38
CA ILE A 227 19.53 0.03 -3.16
C ILE A 227 19.14 1.30 -2.38
N PHE A 228 18.01 1.93 -2.73
CA PHE A 228 17.59 3.19 -2.12
C PHE A 228 16.76 3.02 -0.85
N ALA A 229 16.32 1.80 -0.49
CA ALA A 229 15.49 1.58 0.69
C ALA A 229 16.10 2.12 1.99
N PRO A 230 17.39 1.88 2.32
CA PRO A 230 17.99 2.46 3.51
C PRO A 230 17.89 3.98 3.55
N LEU A 231 18.24 4.65 2.44
CA LEU A 231 18.16 6.12 2.36
C LEU A 231 16.73 6.63 2.51
N ALA A 232 15.78 5.99 1.82
CA ALA A 232 14.37 6.37 1.90
C ALA A 232 13.78 6.15 3.30
N LEU A 233 14.14 5.07 4.00
CA LEU A 233 13.74 4.82 5.38
C LEU A 233 14.36 5.85 6.34
N TYR A 234 15.64 6.20 6.16
CA TYR A 234 16.29 7.27 6.92
C TYR A 234 15.56 8.60 6.75
N VAL A 235 15.27 9.01 5.51
CA VAL A 235 14.56 10.26 5.23
C VAL A 235 13.16 10.24 5.84
N ALA A 236 12.43 9.13 5.72
CA ALA A 236 11.08 8.99 6.27
C ALA A 236 11.04 8.95 7.81
N GLN A 237 12.11 8.51 8.46
CA GLN A 237 12.25 8.55 9.91
C GLN A 237 12.62 9.97 10.37
N LYS A 238 13.64 10.57 9.74
CA LYS A 238 14.07 11.94 10.01
C LYS A 238 12.96 12.96 9.82
N SER A 239 12.15 12.81 8.77
CA SER A 239 11.04 13.73 8.51
C SER A 239 9.96 13.70 9.59
N ARG A 240 9.85 12.60 10.35
CA ARG A 240 8.84 12.43 11.40
C ARG A 240 9.35 12.86 12.77
N TYR A 241 10.57 12.46 13.12
CA TYR A 241 11.11 12.63 14.47
C TYR A 241 12.19 13.74 14.54
N GLY A 242 12.52 14.38 13.43
CA GLY A 242 13.57 15.41 13.32
C GLY A 242 14.99 14.84 13.34
N ALA A 243 15.19 13.68 13.96
CA ALA A 243 16.46 12.97 14.06
C ALA A 243 16.31 11.47 13.73
N VAL A 244 17.46 10.82 13.54
CA VAL A 244 17.60 9.36 13.47
C VAL A 244 18.83 9.03 14.30
N GLU A 245 18.61 8.50 15.50
CA GLU A 245 19.66 8.26 16.50
C GLU A 245 20.31 6.89 16.33
N GLY A 246 19.69 5.97 15.58
CA GLY A 246 20.29 4.67 15.30
C GLY A 246 19.56 3.79 14.28
N ILE A 247 20.15 2.62 14.03
CA ILE A 247 19.65 1.60 13.09
C ILE A 247 18.27 1.08 13.51
N SER A 248 18.04 0.93 14.82
CA SER A 248 16.74 0.50 15.37
C SER A 248 15.61 1.44 14.94
N GLU A 249 15.80 2.75 15.11
CA GLU A 249 14.79 3.75 14.72
C GLU A 249 14.55 3.78 13.21
N MET A 250 15.60 3.57 12.42
CA MET A 250 15.53 3.61 10.97
C MET A 250 14.73 2.43 10.38
N PHE A 251 14.99 1.20 10.86
CA PHE A 251 14.41 -0.01 10.26
C PHE A 251 13.26 -0.61 11.07
N ILE A 252 13.30 -0.51 12.39
CA ILE A 252 12.21 -0.96 13.27
C ILE A 252 11.20 0.16 13.38
N GLY A 253 11.60 1.29 13.99
CA GLY A 253 10.86 2.55 14.10
C GLY A 253 9.36 2.47 13.81
N SER A 254 8.85 3.27 12.88
CA SER A 254 7.44 3.15 12.46
C SER A 254 7.22 2.20 11.26
N ALA A 255 8.27 1.69 10.61
CA ALA A 255 8.15 0.92 9.35
C ALA A 255 8.10 -0.59 9.62
N GLY A 256 8.84 -1.04 10.63
CA GLY A 256 8.94 -2.42 11.09
C GLY A 256 8.18 -2.75 12.35
N HIS A 257 7.79 -1.77 13.17
CA HIS A 257 7.12 -2.02 14.46
C HIS A 257 5.85 -2.86 14.35
N HIS A 258 5.16 -2.84 13.20
CA HIS A 258 4.03 -3.74 12.97
C HIS A 258 4.37 -5.24 13.05
N LEU A 259 5.61 -5.62 12.71
CA LEU A 259 6.08 -7.00 12.84
C LEU A 259 6.32 -7.38 14.30
N GLN A 260 6.82 -6.44 15.10
CA GLN A 260 6.99 -6.65 16.54
C GLN A 260 5.62 -6.82 17.21
N VAL A 261 4.68 -5.93 16.93
CA VAL A 261 3.31 -6.04 17.48
C VAL A 261 2.60 -7.29 16.95
N THR A 262 2.80 -7.67 15.68
CA THR A 262 2.32 -8.96 15.16
C THR A 262 2.86 -10.12 15.99
N HIS A 263 4.16 -10.14 16.27
CA HIS A 263 4.77 -11.19 17.10
C HIS A 263 4.16 -11.21 18.51
N ASP A 264 4.02 -10.06 19.16
CA ASP A 264 3.41 -9.96 20.50
C ASP A 264 1.97 -10.45 20.52
N VAL A 265 1.20 -10.24 19.43
CA VAL A 265 -0.15 -10.79 19.28
C VAL A 265 -0.13 -12.31 19.15
N LEU A 266 0.78 -12.85 18.34
CA LEU A 266 0.88 -14.30 18.10
C LEU A 266 1.33 -15.08 19.35
N GLN A 267 2.10 -14.44 20.24
CA GLN A 267 2.56 -15.05 21.50
C GLN A 267 1.50 -15.04 22.61
N ARG A 268 0.38 -14.34 22.41
CA ARG A 268 -0.70 -14.31 23.40
C ARG A 268 -1.64 -15.47 23.13
N ASP A 269 -1.99 -16.20 24.19
CA ASP A 269 -3.16 -17.07 24.22
C ASP A 269 -4.42 -16.18 24.22
N ILE A 270 -4.77 -15.72 23.03
CA ILE A 270 -5.96 -14.90 22.78
C ILE A 270 -7.13 -15.88 22.59
N GLU A 271 -7.73 -16.29 23.70
CA GLU A 271 -9.12 -16.78 23.65
C GLU A 271 -10.00 -15.60 23.22
N TRP A 272 -10.31 -15.50 21.93
CA TRP A 272 -11.37 -14.68 21.33
C TRP A 272 -11.69 -13.39 22.10
N ILE A 273 -10.73 -12.46 22.14
CA ILE A 273 -10.77 -11.28 23.03
C ILE A 273 -11.97 -10.32 22.78
N SER A 274 -12.81 -10.55 21.75
CA SER A 274 -13.90 -9.62 21.40
C SER A 274 -14.95 -10.17 20.41
N ASP A 275 -15.87 -11.03 20.83
CA ASP A 275 -17.00 -11.49 19.98
C ASP A 275 -16.58 -12.13 18.62
N GLY A 276 -15.30 -12.50 18.49
CA GLY A 276 -14.64 -13.11 17.33
C GLY A 276 -15.03 -12.52 15.98
N LEU A 277 -15.92 -13.23 15.27
CA LEU A 277 -16.35 -12.93 13.91
C LEU A 277 -17.04 -11.56 13.78
N GLY A 278 -17.80 -11.13 14.79
CA GLY A 278 -18.53 -9.85 14.75
C GLY A 278 -17.58 -8.65 14.65
N THR A 279 -16.50 -8.69 15.43
CA THR A 279 -15.48 -7.64 15.43
C THR A 279 -14.62 -7.73 14.17
N PHE A 280 -14.28 -8.93 13.70
CA PHE A 280 -13.65 -9.11 12.39
C PHE A 280 -14.46 -8.43 11.27
N ILE A 281 -15.77 -8.68 11.19
CA ILE A 281 -16.63 -8.07 10.16
C ILE A 281 -16.62 -6.55 10.28
N SER A 282 -16.73 -6.02 11.50
CA SER A 282 -16.69 -4.58 11.77
C SER A 282 -15.42 -3.90 11.25
N GLN A 283 -14.26 -4.54 11.43
CA GLN A 283 -12.98 -4.01 10.94
C GLN A 283 -12.79 -4.24 9.45
N TYR A 284 -13.26 -5.38 8.95
CA TYR A 284 -13.28 -5.69 7.53
C TYR A 284 -14.08 -4.64 6.74
N LEU A 285 -15.18 -4.11 7.28
CA LEU A 285 -15.91 -2.98 6.67
C LEU A 285 -15.05 -1.72 6.51
N LEU A 286 -14.09 -1.49 7.41
CA LEU A 286 -13.18 -0.34 7.32
C LEU A 286 -12.26 -0.45 6.10
N LEU A 287 -12.01 -1.64 5.55
CA LEU A 287 -11.28 -1.78 4.28
C LEU A 287 -11.90 -0.93 3.15
N PHE A 288 -13.23 -0.75 3.20
CA PHE A 288 -14.00 -0.03 2.18
C PHE A 288 -14.43 1.36 2.64
N LEU A 289 -14.81 1.48 3.92
CA LEU A 289 -15.53 2.63 4.46
C LEU A 289 -14.73 3.44 5.49
N ASN A 290 -13.43 3.19 5.67
CA ASN A 290 -12.63 3.97 6.62
C ASN A 290 -12.54 5.47 6.28
N TRP A 291 -12.81 5.87 5.05
CA TRP A 291 -12.85 7.28 4.68
C TRP A 291 -14.15 7.96 5.12
N VAL A 292 -15.21 7.22 5.45
CA VAL A 292 -16.47 7.80 5.94
C VAL A 292 -16.20 8.50 7.29
N PRO A 293 -16.55 9.78 7.42
CA PRO A 293 -16.32 10.55 8.64
C PRO A 293 -17.30 10.12 9.74
N ARG A 294 -16.91 10.26 11.02
CA ARG A 294 -17.72 9.81 12.17
C ARG A 294 -19.03 10.58 12.29
N GLU A 295 -19.08 11.79 11.76
CA GLU A 295 -20.27 12.63 11.68
C GLU A 295 -21.36 11.99 10.79
N LEU A 296 -20.96 11.24 9.76
CA LEU A 296 -21.89 10.52 8.87
C LEU A 296 -22.08 9.05 9.29
N TRP A 297 -21.16 8.50 10.05
CA TRP A 297 -21.25 7.16 10.63
C TRP A 297 -20.80 7.20 12.10
N PRO A 298 -21.69 7.61 13.04
CA PRO A 298 -21.33 7.77 14.45
C PRO A 298 -20.83 6.46 15.07
N GLU A 299 -21.50 5.35 14.73
CA GLU A 299 -21.18 3.99 15.15
C GLU A 299 -19.98 3.36 14.41
N LYS A 300 -19.16 4.17 13.73
CA LYS A 300 -18.00 3.67 13.00
C LYS A 300 -17.05 2.91 13.94
N PRO A 301 -16.67 1.67 13.64
CA PRO A 301 -15.75 0.91 14.46
C PRO A 301 -14.43 1.66 14.67
N ILE A 302 -13.92 1.62 15.90
CA ILE A 302 -12.58 2.11 16.20
C ILE A 302 -11.59 1.14 15.57
N GLY A 303 -10.64 1.65 14.79
CA GLY A 303 -9.65 0.80 14.14
C GLY A 303 -8.79 0.06 15.16
N VAL A 304 -8.44 -1.19 14.84
CA VAL A 304 -7.66 -2.08 15.73
C VAL A 304 -6.39 -1.42 16.29
N GLY A 305 -5.77 -0.52 15.53
CA GLY A 305 -4.54 0.13 15.94
C GLY A 305 -4.67 0.99 17.19
N LEU A 306 -5.84 1.59 17.45
CA LEU A 306 -6.10 2.33 18.69
C LEU A 306 -6.47 1.35 19.81
N TRP A 307 -7.40 0.45 19.51
CA TRP A 307 -8.01 -0.45 20.47
C TRP A 307 -7.04 -1.51 21.03
N SER A 308 -6.14 -2.02 20.20
CA SER A 308 -5.11 -2.98 20.64
C SER A 308 -4.14 -2.41 21.66
N VAL A 309 -3.91 -1.10 21.70
CA VAL A 309 -3.04 -0.48 22.72
C VAL A 309 -3.66 -0.70 24.09
N ASP A 310 -4.95 -0.40 24.22
CA ASP A 310 -5.72 -0.57 25.46
C ASP A 310 -5.71 -2.03 25.92
N THR A 311 -6.03 -2.93 25.00
CA THR A 311 -6.19 -4.35 25.31
C THR A 311 -4.86 -5.05 25.55
N MET A 312 -3.80 -4.68 24.82
CA MET A 312 -2.54 -5.40 24.90
C MET A 312 -1.59 -4.84 25.95
N TYR A 313 -1.40 -3.52 25.97
CA TYR A 313 -0.32 -2.88 26.70
C TYR A 313 -0.82 -1.95 27.81
N GLY A 314 -2.09 -1.52 27.75
CA GLY A 314 -2.63 -0.45 28.58
C GLY A 314 -2.11 0.93 28.16
N ARG A 315 -2.74 1.99 28.67
CA ARG A 315 -2.42 3.40 28.32
C ARG A 315 -1.61 4.16 29.36
N GLU A 316 -1.05 3.51 30.37
CA GLU A 316 -0.45 4.19 31.53
C GLU A 316 0.65 5.21 31.18
N ARG A 317 1.23 5.15 29.98
CA ARG A 317 2.24 6.10 29.47
C ARG A 317 1.99 6.60 28.04
N MET A 318 0.80 6.37 27.50
CA MET A 318 0.47 6.71 26.12
C MET A 318 -0.67 7.74 26.11
N GLY A 319 -0.63 8.68 25.17
CA GLY A 319 -1.75 9.62 24.98
C GLY A 319 -3.03 8.91 24.53
N ASP A 320 -4.18 9.54 24.77
CA ASP A 320 -5.50 8.98 24.44
C ASP A 320 -5.69 8.68 22.95
N GLU A 321 -4.96 9.40 22.08
CA GLU A 321 -5.00 9.22 20.62
C GLU A 321 -3.88 8.32 20.08
N TYR A 322 -3.02 7.78 20.95
CA TYR A 322 -1.92 6.92 20.51
C TYR A 322 -2.46 5.64 19.86
N SER A 323 -2.08 5.41 18.61
CA SER A 323 -2.38 4.19 17.87
C SER A 323 -1.12 3.55 17.32
N GLN A 324 -1.13 2.23 17.28
CA GLN A 324 -0.06 1.41 16.74
C GLN A 324 -0.53 0.62 15.53
N SER A 325 0.41 0.04 14.80
CA SER A 325 0.10 -0.82 13.66
C SER A 325 0.36 -2.27 14.06
N ILE A 326 -0.62 -3.15 13.84
CA ILE A 326 -0.52 -4.58 14.22
C ILE A 326 -0.18 -5.44 13.00
N GLY A 327 -0.11 -4.86 11.81
CA GLY A 327 0.10 -5.62 10.58
C GLY A 327 -1.15 -6.37 10.14
N PHE A 328 -1.20 -6.73 8.85
CA PHE A 328 -2.34 -7.46 8.31
C PHE A 328 -2.54 -8.83 8.98
N LEU A 329 -1.45 -9.53 9.30
CA LEU A 329 -1.46 -10.84 9.96
C LEU A 329 -1.89 -10.71 11.42
N GLY A 330 -1.23 -9.82 12.18
CA GLY A 330 -1.54 -9.61 13.58
C GLY A 330 -2.99 -9.18 13.77
N GLU A 331 -3.53 -8.33 12.90
CA GLU A 331 -4.97 -7.99 12.91
C GLU A 331 -5.86 -9.24 12.79
N GLN A 332 -5.60 -10.15 11.85
CA GLN A 332 -6.45 -11.34 11.69
C GLN A 332 -6.35 -12.28 12.89
N TYR A 333 -5.15 -12.46 13.44
CA TYR A 333 -4.95 -13.29 14.62
C TYR A 333 -5.62 -12.68 15.87
N PHE A 334 -5.52 -11.36 16.02
CA PHE A 334 -6.13 -10.64 17.13
C PHE A 334 -7.65 -10.87 17.22
N TYR A 335 -8.32 -11.05 16.06
CA TYR A 335 -9.76 -11.28 16.00
C TYR A 335 -10.18 -12.74 16.00
N LEU A 336 -9.45 -13.58 15.25
CA LEU A 336 -9.91 -14.92 14.92
C LEU A 336 -9.09 -16.02 15.61
N GLY A 337 -8.03 -15.67 16.36
CA GLY A 337 -7.11 -16.64 16.96
C GLY A 337 -6.60 -17.61 15.90
N ASP A 338 -6.68 -18.91 16.18
CA ASP A 338 -6.28 -19.98 15.26
C ASP A 338 -6.99 -19.96 13.89
N LEU A 339 -8.17 -19.33 13.80
CA LEU A 339 -8.93 -19.20 12.55
C LEU A 339 -8.45 -18.02 11.67
N PHE A 340 -7.36 -17.34 12.03
CA PHE A 340 -6.85 -16.19 11.29
C PHE A 340 -6.59 -16.47 9.80
N TRP A 341 -6.22 -17.70 9.45
CA TRP A 341 -6.04 -18.11 8.05
C TRP A 341 -7.32 -17.96 7.22
N VAL A 342 -8.49 -18.18 7.84
CA VAL A 342 -9.80 -17.97 7.19
C VAL A 342 -10.00 -16.49 6.92
N GLY A 343 -9.72 -15.62 7.90
CA GLY A 343 -9.79 -14.17 7.72
C GLY A 343 -8.86 -13.68 6.62
N LEU A 344 -7.60 -14.13 6.62
CA LEU A 344 -6.64 -13.83 5.55
C LEU A 344 -7.14 -14.29 4.19
N PHE A 345 -7.71 -15.49 4.08
CA PHE A 345 -8.27 -15.98 2.83
C PHE A 345 -9.44 -15.13 2.33
N VAL A 346 -10.37 -14.75 3.22
CA VAL A 346 -11.50 -13.85 2.89
C VAL A 346 -10.99 -12.51 2.37
N VAL A 347 -10.02 -11.91 3.05
CA VAL A 347 -9.42 -10.63 2.62
C VAL A 347 -8.69 -10.78 1.30
N LEU A 348 -7.94 -11.86 1.09
CA LEU A 348 -7.24 -12.14 -0.17
C LEU A 348 -8.21 -12.20 -1.36
N VAL A 349 -9.29 -12.99 -1.24
CA VAL A 349 -10.32 -13.12 -2.28
C VAL A 349 -10.95 -11.76 -2.54
N THR A 350 -11.25 -11.01 -1.49
CA THR A 350 -11.81 -9.66 -1.59
C THR A 350 -10.92 -8.72 -2.36
N LEU A 351 -9.62 -8.64 -2.02
CA LEU A 351 -8.67 -7.78 -2.72
C LEU A 351 -8.54 -8.18 -4.20
N ALA A 352 -8.54 -9.48 -4.50
CA ALA A 352 -8.50 -9.97 -5.88
C ALA A 352 -9.76 -9.57 -6.69
N CYS A 353 -10.94 -9.74 -6.08
CA CYS A 353 -12.22 -9.34 -6.67
C CYS A 353 -12.31 -7.82 -6.87
N LEU A 354 -11.93 -7.03 -5.86
CA LEU A 354 -11.93 -5.57 -5.94
C LEU A 354 -11.00 -5.06 -7.03
N ARG A 355 -9.77 -5.58 -7.10
CA ARG A 355 -8.83 -5.21 -8.16
C ARG A 355 -9.43 -5.44 -9.55
N THR A 356 -10.08 -6.60 -9.71
CA THR A 356 -10.76 -6.98 -10.96
C THR A 356 -11.92 -6.03 -11.27
N ALA A 357 -12.74 -5.72 -10.28
CA ALA A 357 -13.87 -4.79 -10.42
C ALA A 357 -13.40 -3.39 -10.80
N VAL A 358 -12.37 -2.85 -10.11
CA VAL A 358 -11.75 -1.56 -10.41
C VAL A 358 -11.20 -1.57 -11.84
N SER A 359 -10.47 -2.61 -12.24
CA SER A 359 -9.93 -2.74 -13.60
C SER A 359 -11.03 -2.70 -14.68
N ARG A 360 -12.15 -3.39 -14.46
CA ARG A 360 -13.31 -3.36 -15.36
C ARG A 360 -13.96 -1.97 -15.41
N ALA A 361 -14.18 -1.36 -14.25
CA ALA A 361 -14.77 -0.02 -14.15
C ALA A 361 -13.85 1.11 -14.66
N SER A 362 -12.57 0.84 -14.90
CA SER A 362 -11.59 1.85 -15.33
C SER A 362 -11.62 2.15 -16.83
N TYR A 363 -12.39 1.40 -17.63
CA TYR A 363 -12.51 1.58 -19.09
C TYR A 363 -11.13 1.66 -19.82
N GLY A 364 -10.17 0.86 -19.37
CA GLY A 364 -8.81 0.80 -19.93
C GLY A 364 -7.82 1.85 -19.40
N SER A 365 -8.23 2.71 -18.47
CA SER A 365 -7.28 3.53 -17.69
C SER A 365 -6.53 2.66 -16.68
N VAL A 366 -5.23 2.91 -16.49
CA VAL A 366 -4.43 2.22 -15.47
C VAL A 366 -4.47 2.93 -14.12
N ALA A 367 -4.87 4.21 -14.08
CA ALA A 367 -4.78 5.03 -12.87
C ALA A 367 -5.58 4.48 -11.68
N PRO A 368 -6.87 4.12 -11.80
CA PRO A 368 -7.62 3.58 -10.66
C PRO A 368 -7.03 2.26 -10.13
N VAL A 369 -6.51 1.41 -11.02
CA VAL A 369 -5.85 0.14 -10.65
C VAL A 369 -4.55 0.41 -9.90
N VAL A 370 -3.73 1.36 -10.36
CA VAL A 370 -2.50 1.77 -9.68
C VAL A 370 -2.80 2.34 -8.29
N ILE A 371 -3.82 3.19 -8.17
CA ILE A 371 -4.25 3.75 -6.88
C ILE A 371 -4.62 2.62 -5.91
N PHE A 372 -5.40 1.63 -6.37
CA PHE A 372 -5.73 0.46 -5.56
C PHE A 372 -4.49 -0.34 -5.17
N ASP A 373 -3.59 -0.62 -6.12
CA ASP A 373 -2.38 -1.39 -5.84
C ASP A 373 -1.52 -0.68 -4.78
N VAL A 374 -1.34 0.65 -4.89
CA VAL A 374 -0.60 1.46 -3.91
C VAL A 374 -1.22 1.41 -2.51
N ASN A 375 -2.55 1.37 -2.40
CA ASN A 375 -3.27 1.23 -1.13
C ASN A 375 -2.86 -0.05 -0.37
N LEU A 376 -2.42 -1.10 -1.06
CA LEU A 376 -2.00 -2.36 -0.43
C LEU A 376 -0.84 -2.17 0.54
N SER A 377 0.01 -1.15 0.36
CA SER A 377 1.05 -0.81 1.35
C SER A 377 0.48 -0.56 2.74
N SER A 378 -0.67 0.12 2.80
CA SER A 378 -1.34 0.49 4.04
C SER A 378 -2.04 -0.71 4.68
N PHE A 379 -2.60 -1.59 3.84
CA PHE A 379 -3.16 -2.86 4.28
C PHE A 379 -2.08 -3.76 4.88
N PHE A 380 -0.96 -4.00 4.18
CA PHE A 380 0.08 -4.89 4.71
C PHE A 380 0.70 -4.35 6.00
N TRP A 381 0.87 -3.03 6.10
CA TRP A 381 1.43 -2.41 7.30
C TRP A 381 0.47 -2.43 8.50
N GLY A 382 -0.83 -2.18 8.30
CA GLY A 382 -1.77 -1.93 9.41
C GLY A 382 -3.13 -2.60 9.33
N GLY A 383 -3.33 -3.51 8.40
CA GLY A 383 -4.55 -4.31 8.23
C GLY A 383 -5.73 -3.54 7.62
N CYS A 384 -6.96 -4.02 7.85
CA CYS A 384 -8.17 -3.51 7.18
C CYS A 384 -8.53 -2.10 7.66
N ALA A 385 -8.23 -1.78 8.91
CA ALA A 385 -8.60 -0.53 9.56
C ALA A 385 -7.53 0.57 9.51
N SER A 386 -6.43 0.34 8.79
CA SER A 386 -5.31 1.27 8.69
C SER A 386 -5.73 2.66 8.19
N PHE A 387 -5.21 3.73 8.79
CA PHE A 387 -5.43 5.12 8.32
C PHE A 387 -5.09 5.33 6.84
N GLY A 388 -4.19 4.51 6.30
CA GLY A 388 -3.84 4.55 4.89
C GLY A 388 -4.92 3.99 3.96
N SER A 389 -5.97 3.30 4.44
CA SER A 389 -7.09 2.93 3.57
C SER A 389 -7.84 4.14 2.98
N ARG A 390 -7.51 5.36 3.40
CA ARG A 390 -7.88 6.61 2.71
C ARG A 390 -7.36 6.70 1.25
N PHE A 391 -6.32 5.95 0.85
CA PHE A 391 -5.91 5.85 -0.58
C PHE A 391 -7.05 5.35 -1.45
N TRP A 392 -7.83 4.40 -0.93
CA TRP A 392 -8.98 3.84 -1.60
C TRP A 392 -9.99 4.91 -2.02
N PHE A 393 -10.09 6.01 -1.26
CA PHE A 393 -10.98 7.10 -1.62
C PHE A 393 -10.65 7.75 -2.96
N MET A 394 -9.36 7.77 -3.37
CA MET A 394 -8.97 8.31 -4.68
C MET A 394 -9.44 7.44 -5.86
N VAL A 395 -9.78 6.17 -5.63
CA VAL A 395 -10.31 5.28 -6.67
C VAL A 395 -11.67 5.76 -7.17
N VAL A 396 -12.55 6.20 -6.26
CA VAL A 396 -13.91 6.65 -6.60
C VAL A 396 -13.94 7.82 -7.60
N PRO A 397 -13.28 8.98 -7.35
CA PRO A 397 -13.25 10.09 -8.29
C PRO A 397 -12.48 9.72 -9.57
N ALA A 398 -11.44 8.88 -9.49
CA ALA A 398 -10.74 8.38 -10.68
C ALA A 398 -11.69 7.57 -11.59
N LEU A 399 -12.44 6.62 -11.03
CA LEU A 399 -13.45 5.84 -11.76
C LEU A 399 -14.56 6.73 -12.34
N PHE A 400 -15.01 7.74 -11.59
CA PHE A 400 -16.00 8.70 -12.08
C PHE A 400 -15.51 9.47 -13.31
N ILE A 401 -14.25 9.95 -13.31
CA ILE A 401 -13.64 10.60 -14.47
C ILE A 401 -13.50 9.62 -15.65
N CYS A 402 -13.09 8.36 -15.41
CA CYS A 402 -13.07 7.34 -16.45
C CYS A 402 -14.46 7.14 -17.09
N TRP A 403 -15.51 7.06 -16.27
CA TRP A 403 -16.89 6.95 -16.73
C TRP A 403 -17.34 8.16 -17.56
N LEU A 404 -17.04 9.38 -17.13
CA LEU A 404 -17.35 10.61 -17.88
C LEU A 404 -16.69 10.61 -19.28
N PHE A 405 -15.41 10.22 -19.36
CA PHE A 405 -14.73 10.14 -20.64
C PHE A 405 -15.30 9.03 -21.53
N HIS A 406 -15.65 7.89 -20.96
CA HIS A 406 -16.30 6.82 -21.72
C HIS A 406 -17.66 7.27 -22.28
N ARG A 407 -18.50 7.92 -21.47
CA ARG A 407 -19.80 8.47 -21.93
C ARG A 407 -19.64 9.49 -23.05
N ARG A 408 -18.70 10.43 -22.92
CA ARG A 408 -18.40 11.41 -23.99
C ARG A 408 -17.95 10.73 -25.28
N SER A 409 -17.18 9.65 -25.19
CA SER A 409 -16.74 8.92 -26.38
C SER A 409 -17.86 8.22 -27.13
N LEU A 410 -18.84 7.66 -26.40
CA LEU A 410 -20.01 7.03 -27.01
C LEU A 410 -20.88 8.07 -27.73
N ALA A 411 -21.10 9.24 -27.09
CA ALA A 411 -21.89 10.33 -27.68
C ALA A 411 -21.23 10.95 -28.93
N ALA A 412 -19.91 10.85 -29.08
CA ALA A 412 -19.21 11.32 -30.28
C ALA A 412 -19.23 10.30 -31.44
N SER A 413 -19.62 9.05 -31.17
CA SER A 413 -19.70 7.98 -32.17
C SER A 413 -21.10 7.75 -32.75
N THR A 414 -22.11 8.36 -32.12
CA THR A 414 -23.51 8.45 -32.59
C THR A 414 -23.73 9.74 -33.35
#